data_AF-A0A3B8PNC3-F1
#
_entry.id   AF-A0A3B8PNC3-F1
#
_cell.length_a   1.000
_cell.length_b   1.000
_cell.length_c   1.000
_cell.angle_alpha   90.00
_cell.angle_beta   90.00
_cell.angle_gamma   90.00
#
_symmetry.space_group_name_H-M   'P 1'
#
loop_
_entity.id
_entity.type
_entity.pdbx_description
1 polymer ?
#
loop_
_entity_poly.entity_id
_entity_poly.type
_entity_poly.pdbx_seq_one_letter_code
_entity_poly.pdbx_strand_id
1 'polypeptide(L)' 'MQRTRMNTAMIATLGAVVLVAFGCQDQRPQKISPVGPVPESLNFQVKSIDGEPVNLARYFGKVVVVVNIASR' A
#
# COMPACT_ATOMS: atom_id res chain seq x y z
N MET A 1 -46.94 26.70 -3.59
CA MET A 1 -46.06 26.62 -2.41
C MET A 1 -46.15 25.22 -1.81
N GLN A 2 -45.22 24.31 -2.14
CA GLN A 2 -45.07 23.02 -1.47
C GLN A 2 -43.83 23.10 -0.57
N ARG A 3 -44.07 23.19 0.75
CA ARG A 3 -43.01 23.07 1.76
C ARG A 3 -42.67 21.59 1.91
N THR A 4 -41.61 21.15 1.25
CA THR A 4 -41.04 19.82 1.46
C THR A 4 -40.47 19.78 2.87
N ARG A 5 -41.19 19.09 3.77
CA ARG A 5 -40.68 18.66 5.07
C ARG A 5 -39.52 17.70 4.79
N MET A 6 -38.30 18.22 4.94
CA MET A 6 -37.08 17.45 4.84
C MET A 6 -37.02 16.53 6.06
N ASN A 7 -37.38 15.26 5.86
CA ASN A 7 -37.53 14.27 6.92
C ASN A 7 -36.16 14.00 7.57
N THR A 8 -36.06 14.31 8.86
CA THR A 8 -34.90 14.14 9.75
C THR A 8 -34.28 12.73 9.69
N ALA A 9 -35.05 11.73 9.27
CA ALA A 9 -34.59 10.36 9.07
C ALA A 9 -33.52 10.19 7.97
N MET A 10 -33.50 11.05 6.94
CA MET A 10 -32.50 10.99 5.86
C MET A 10 -31.11 11.45 6.31
N ILE A 11 -31.04 12.38 7.26
CA ILE A 11 -29.76 12.92 7.74
C ILE A 11 -29.07 11.90 8.66
N ALA A 12 -29.85 11.19 9.48
CA ALA A 12 -29.33 10.19 10.41
C ALA A 12 -28.73 8.95 9.68
N THR A 13 -29.32 8.51 8.57
CA THR A 13 -28.82 7.38 7.79
C THR A 13 -27.52 7.71 7.03
N LEU A 14 -27.40 8.94 6.50
CA LEU A 14 -26.16 9.40 5.86
C LEU A 14 -24.98 9.47 6.85
N GLY A 15 -25.21 9.91 8.09
CA GLY A 15 -24.16 10.00 9.12
C GLY A 15 -23.57 8.65 9.53
N ALA A 16 -24.40 7.60 9.62
CA ALA A 16 -23.96 6.27 10.05
C ALA A 16 -23.07 5.56 9.01
N VAL A 17 -23.35 5.73 7.72
CA VAL A 17 -22.57 5.10 6.63
C VAL A 17 -21.15 5.67 6.56
N VAL A 18 -20.99 6.96 6.83
CA VAL A 18 -19.68 7.63 6.81
C VAL A 18 -18.77 7.11 7.93
N LEU A 19 -19.29 6.89 9.15
CA LEU A 19 -18.50 6.39 10.29
C LEU A 19 -17.99 4.95 10.10
N VAL A 20 -18.78 4.08 9.47
CA VAL A 20 -18.36 2.69 9.18
C VAL A 20 -17.25 2.65 8.13
N ALA A 21 -17.25 3.56 7.15
CA ALA A 21 -16.23 3.61 6.10
C ALA A 21 -14.86 4.06 6.61
N PHE A 22 -14.79 4.92 7.64
CA PHE A 22 -13.52 5.36 8.25
C PHE A 22 -12.98 4.37 9.30
N GLY A 23 -13.84 3.58 9.95
CA GLY A 23 -13.43 2.60 10.97
C GLY A 23 -12.58 1.42 10.46
N CYS A 24 -12.56 1.19 9.14
CA CYS A 24 -11.73 0.16 8.49
C CYS A 24 -10.54 0.75 7.73
N GLN A 25 -10.03 1.93 8.11
CA GLN A 25 -8.68 2.34 7.68
C GLN A 25 -7.65 1.51 8.46
N ASP A 26 -7.52 0.25 8.03
CA ASP A 26 -6.37 -0.61 8.21
C ASP A 26 -5.12 0.28 8.03
N GLN A 27 -4.35 0.45 9.11
CA GLN A 27 -3.12 1.24 9.11
C GLN A 27 -2.12 0.55 8.18
N ARG A 28 -2.24 0.76 6.87
CA ARG A 28 -1.20 0.40 5.93
C ARG A 28 0.04 1.15 6.40
N PRO A 29 1.13 0.44 6.76
CA PRO A 29 2.37 1.09 7.14
C PRO A 29 2.71 2.13 6.07
N GLN A 30 2.98 3.37 6.50
CA GLN A 30 3.33 4.43 5.58
C GLN A 30 4.47 3.91 4.70
N LYS A 31 4.29 3.99 3.38
CA LYS A 31 5.33 3.65 2.40
C LYS A 31 6.41 4.71 2.52
N ILE A 32 7.29 4.58 3.52
CA ILE A 32 8.47 5.40 3.68
C ILE A 32 9.34 5.10 2.47
N SER A 33 9.24 5.96 1.47
CA SER A 33 10.12 5.90 0.32
C SER A 33 11.46 6.42 0.79
N PRO A 34 12.53 5.62 0.72
CA PRO A 34 13.85 6.07 1.14
C PRO A 34 14.26 7.32 0.34
N VAL A 35 14.77 8.32 1.06
CA VAL A 35 15.25 9.58 0.48
C VAL A 35 16.75 9.43 0.25
N GLY A 36 17.17 9.25 -1.00
CA GLY A 36 18.58 9.15 -1.38
C GLY A 36 18.80 8.46 -2.73
N PRO A 37 20.03 8.48 -3.27
CA PRO A 37 20.38 7.70 -4.45
C PRO A 37 20.32 6.19 -4.12
N VAL A 38 19.94 5.39 -5.11
CA VAL A 38 19.99 3.93 -4.98
C VAL A 38 21.47 3.51 -4.82
N PRO A 39 21.81 2.72 -3.79
CA PRO A 39 23.17 2.24 -3.62
C PRO A 39 23.56 1.27 -4.74
N GLU A 40 24.82 1.28 -5.15
CA GLU A 40 25.33 0.40 -6.22
C GLU A 40 25.11 -1.10 -5.95
N SER A 41 25.06 -1.50 -4.67
CA SER A 41 24.73 -2.87 -4.25
C SER A 41 23.30 -3.31 -4.59
N LEU A 42 22.44 -2.40 -5.04
CA LEU A 42 21.10 -2.70 -5.55
C LEU A 42 20.93 -2.34 -7.03
N ASN A 43 21.99 -1.87 -7.69
CA ASN A 43 21.96 -1.39 -9.08
C ASN A 43 22.22 -2.53 -10.09
N PHE A 44 21.52 -3.65 -9.92
CA PHE A 44 21.56 -4.77 -10.86
C PHE A 44 20.24 -5.54 -10.93
N GLN A 45 20.10 -6.32 -11.99
CA GLN A 45 18.93 -7.14 -12.25
C GLN A 45 19.23 -8.62 -11.98
N VAL A 46 18.25 -9.31 -11.41
CA VAL A 46 18.26 -10.76 -11.21
C VAL A 46 17.02 -11.37 -11.83
N LYS A 47 16.97 -12.69 -11.99
CA LYS A 47 15.75 -13.38 -12.44
C LYS A 47 14.94 -13.85 -11.24
N SER A 48 13.62 -13.74 -11.32
CA SER A 48 12.70 -14.37 -10.37
C SER A 48 12.68 -15.90 -10.57
N ILE A 49 11.99 -16.60 -9.68
CA ILE A 49 11.75 -18.04 -9.81
C ILE A 49 10.96 -18.40 -11.09
N ASP A 50 10.15 -17.46 -11.58
CA ASP A 50 9.37 -17.60 -12.82
C ASP A 50 10.20 -17.18 -14.06
N GLY A 51 11.45 -16.75 -13.88
CA GLY A 51 12.36 -16.33 -14.95
C GLY A 51 12.29 -14.85 -15.32
N GLU A 52 11.39 -14.08 -14.70
CA GLU A 52 11.16 -12.67 -15.00
C GLU A 52 12.29 -11.78 -14.45
N PRO A 53 12.66 -10.69 -15.16
CA PRO A 53 13.67 -9.77 -14.67
C PRO A 53 13.16 -8.96 -13.47
N VAL A 54 13.96 -8.90 -12.42
CA VAL A 54 13.68 -8.12 -11.20
C VAL A 54 14.84 -7.16 -10.94
N ASN A 55 14.54 -5.87 -10.95
CA ASN A 55 15.46 -4.83 -10.51
C ASN A 55 15.48 -4.75 -8.98
N LEU A 56 16.66 -4.91 -8.35
CA LEU A 56 16.81 -4.90 -6.90
C LEU A 56 16.64 -3.51 -6.26
N ALA A 57 16.71 -2.42 -7.02
CA ALA A 57 16.45 -1.07 -6.54
C ALA A 57 15.07 -0.93 -5.88
N ARG A 58 14.10 -1.80 -6.22
CA ARG A 58 12.78 -1.87 -5.57
C ARG A 58 12.83 -2.15 -4.06
N TYR A 59 13.95 -2.66 -3.56
CA TYR A 59 14.19 -2.96 -2.15
C TYR A 59 14.97 -1.87 -1.42
N PHE A 60 15.28 -0.75 -2.08
CA PHE A 60 15.88 0.37 -1.38
C PHE A 60 15.00 0.80 -0.19
N GLY A 61 15.63 1.09 0.96
CA GLY A 61 14.93 1.40 2.21
C GLY A 61 14.31 0.20 2.92
N LYS A 62 14.51 -1.03 2.41
CA LYS A 62 14.05 -2.27 3.05
C LYS A 62 15.24 -3.10 3.50
N VAL A 63 15.09 -3.77 4.65
CA VAL A 63 16.01 -4.82 5.07
C VAL A 63 15.72 -6.07 4.24
N VAL A 64 16.74 -6.63 3.59
CA VAL A 64 16.65 -7.82 2.75
C VAL A 64 17.64 -8.86 3.24
N VAL A 65 17.20 -10.12 3.32
CA VAL A 65 18.06 -11.26 3.60
C VAL A 65 18.35 -11.98 2.28
N VAL A 66 19.63 -12.10 1.93
CA VAL A 66 20.08 -12.84 0.75
C VAL A 66 20.56 -14.21 1.22
N VAL A 67 19.94 -15.27 0.69
CA VAL A 67 20.30 -16.65 0.99
C VAL A 67 20.81 -17.31 -0.28
N ASN A 68 22.04 -17.80 -0.23
CA ASN A 68 22.56 -18.66 -1.28
C ASN A 68 22.02 -20.08 -1.07
N ILE A 69 21.15 -20.54 -1.98
CA ILE A 69 20.60 -21.89 -1.96
C ILE A 69 21.18 -22.69 -3.13
N ALA A 70 21.63 -23.91 -2.87
CA ALA A 70 21.90 -24.88 -3.93
C ALA A 70 20.58 -25.58 -4.28
N SER A 71 20.11 -25.43 -5.52
CA SER A 71 19.01 -26.25 -6.05
C SER A 71 19.57 -27.55 -6.65
N ARG A 72 18.78 -28.63 -6.61
CA ARG A 72 19.12 -29.90 -7.26
C ARG A 72 18.88 -29.85 -8.76
#